data_AF-A0A016XF10-F1
#
_entry.id   AF-A0A016XF10-F1
#
_cell.length_a   1.000
_cell.length_b   1.000
_cell.length_c   1.000
_cell.angle_alpha   90.00
_cell.angle_beta   90.00
_cell.angle_gamma   90.00
#
_symmetry.space_group_name_H-M   'P 1'
#
loop_
_entity.id
_entity.type
_entity.pdbx_description
1 polymer ?
#
loop_
_entity_poly.entity_id
_entity_poly.type
_entity_poly.pdbx_seq_one_letter_code
_entity_poly.pdbx_strand_id
1 'polypeptide(L)'
;MTGRLSSNDPNLQNIPIRTPEGRRVREAFIASPGCLIASADYSQIELRIMAHLSGDAALLLAFHDGMDVHRATASEVFGVPTSAVTSEQRRYAKTINFGLIYGMSSYGLAKSLGIDNTAAKNYIERYFDRFAGVKRYMDETRASAKAKGYVETVFGRRLYLPEINSPNGPRRSGAERAAINAPMQGTAADLIKLSMNAVQRVLDAEGRKTKMIMQVHDELVFEVPEDEVDWLKREIPKLMAGVAQLKVPLLAEVGVGVNWDKAH
;
A
#
# COMPACT_ATOMS: atom_id res chain seq x y z
N MET A 1 5.16 -15.47 1.52
CA MET A 1 6.08 -14.90 2.55
C MET A 1 5.39 -13.84 3.40
N THR A 2 4.83 -12.76 2.85
CA THR A 2 4.20 -11.68 3.65
C THR A 2 2.73 -11.92 4.01
N GLY A 3 2.07 -12.89 3.39
CA GLY A 3 0.68 -13.25 3.70
C GLY A 3 -0.37 -12.64 2.78
N ARG A 4 0.01 -11.81 1.80
CA ARG A 4 -0.87 -11.40 0.70
C ARG A 4 -1.41 -12.63 -0.06
N LEU A 5 -2.63 -12.53 -0.57
CA LEU A 5 -3.17 -13.52 -1.50
C LEU A 5 -2.33 -13.50 -2.79
N SER A 6 -2.17 -14.66 -3.41
CA SER A 6 -1.57 -14.81 -4.74
C SER A 6 -2.65 -15.23 -5.72
N SER A 7 -2.49 -14.86 -6.99
CA SER A 7 -3.42 -15.19 -8.07
C SER A 7 -2.65 -15.92 -9.17
N ASN A 8 -3.21 -17.02 -9.65
CA ASN A 8 -2.72 -17.82 -10.76
C ASN A 8 -3.91 -18.16 -11.67
N ASP A 9 -3.65 -18.44 -12.95
CA ASP A 9 -4.64 -18.90 -13.94
C ASP A 9 -5.97 -18.11 -13.99
N PRO A 10 -5.95 -16.79 -14.32
CA PRO A 10 -4.79 -15.96 -14.63
C PRO A 10 -4.20 -15.25 -13.40
N ASN A 11 -2.95 -14.82 -13.48
CA ASN A 11 -2.36 -13.96 -12.45
C ASN A 11 -2.81 -12.50 -12.64
N LEU A 12 -3.88 -12.12 -11.94
CA LEU A 12 -4.47 -10.78 -12.02
C LEU A 12 -3.52 -9.67 -11.52
N GLN A 13 -2.58 -9.99 -10.63
CA GLN A 13 -1.62 -9.02 -10.08
C GLN A 13 -0.56 -8.59 -11.09
N ASN A 14 -0.37 -9.38 -12.16
CA ASN A 14 0.60 -9.08 -13.21
C ASN A 14 0.00 -8.28 -14.37
N ILE A 15 -1.32 -8.03 -14.38
CA ILE A 15 -1.95 -7.21 -15.41
C ILE A 15 -1.47 -5.76 -15.22
N PRO A 16 -0.77 -5.16 -16.21
CA PRO A 16 -0.22 -3.82 -16.04
C PRO A 16 -1.31 -2.78 -15.79
N ILE A 17 -1.20 -2.02 -14.70
CA ILE A 17 -2.23 -1.04 -14.31
C ILE A 17 -2.27 0.16 -15.26
N ARG A 18 -1.10 0.56 -15.80
CA ARG A 18 -0.91 1.90 -16.41
C ARG A 18 -0.54 1.87 -17.89
N THR A 19 -0.37 0.70 -18.49
CA THR A 19 -0.05 0.62 -19.92
C THR A 19 -1.35 0.55 -20.72
N PRO A 20 -1.39 1.09 -21.95
CA PRO A 20 -2.57 0.98 -22.82
C PRO A 20 -3.03 -0.48 -22.99
N GLU A 21 -2.10 -1.42 -23.09
CA GLU A 21 -2.38 -2.85 -23.26
C GLU A 21 -3.01 -3.44 -21.99
N GLY A 22 -2.49 -3.11 -20.81
CA GLY A 22 -3.05 -3.59 -19.55
C GLY A 22 -4.44 -3.02 -19.29
N ARG A 23 -4.70 -1.77 -19.67
CA ARG A 23 -6.05 -1.17 -19.64
C ARG A 23 -7.02 -1.92 -20.55
N ARG A 24 -6.61 -2.25 -21.78
CA ARG A 24 -7.43 -3.06 -22.71
C ARG A 24 -7.75 -4.45 -22.17
N VAL A 25 -6.82 -5.07 -21.44
CA VAL A 25 -7.09 -6.36 -20.76
C VAL A 25 -8.16 -6.18 -19.69
N ARG A 26 -8.11 -5.09 -18.90
CA ARG A 26 -9.13 -4.79 -17.88
C ARG A 26 -10.50 -4.47 -18.46
N GLU A 27 -10.57 -3.86 -19.64
CA GLU A 27 -11.83 -3.62 -20.35
C GLU A 27 -12.58 -4.92 -20.69
N ALA A 28 -11.89 -6.06 -20.81
CA ALA A 28 -12.50 -7.35 -21.06
C ALA A 28 -13.19 -7.98 -19.83
N PHE A 29 -12.96 -7.44 -18.63
CA PHE A 29 -13.65 -7.84 -17.40
C PHE A 29 -14.93 -7.02 -17.28
N ILE A 30 -16.02 -7.56 -17.83
CA ILE A 30 -17.33 -6.90 -17.90
C ILE A 30 -18.32 -7.51 -16.90
N ALA A 31 -19.31 -6.72 -16.50
CA ALA A 31 -20.43 -7.22 -15.69
C ALA A 31 -21.50 -7.90 -16.55
N SER A 32 -22.28 -8.77 -15.92
CA SER A 32 -23.48 -9.36 -16.51
C SER A 32 -24.57 -8.30 -16.81
N PRO A 33 -25.52 -8.55 -17.72
CA PRO A 33 -26.63 -7.61 -17.99
C PRO A 33 -27.39 -7.22 -16.71
N GLY A 34 -27.66 -5.92 -16.54
CA GLY A 34 -28.31 -5.36 -15.35
C GLY A 34 -27.38 -5.21 -14.13
N CYS A 35 -26.08 -5.46 -14.31
CA CYS A 35 -25.05 -5.26 -13.30
C CYS A 35 -23.94 -4.32 -13.82
N LEU A 36 -23.19 -3.76 -12.88
CA LEU A 36 -21.98 -2.98 -13.11
C LEU A 36 -20.79 -3.61 -12.38
N ILE A 37 -19.59 -3.20 -12.75
CA ILE A 37 -18.37 -3.49 -11.99
C ILE A 37 -18.15 -2.34 -11.00
N ALA A 38 -17.88 -2.67 -9.74
CA ALA A 38 -17.40 -1.72 -8.75
C ALA A 38 -16.02 -2.13 -8.24
N SER A 39 -15.14 -1.16 -8.07
CA SER A 39 -13.82 -1.34 -7.46
C SER A 39 -13.77 -0.56 -6.16
N ALA A 40 -13.34 -1.21 -5.07
CA ALA A 40 -13.08 -0.58 -3.79
C ALA A 40 -11.59 -0.75 -3.42
N ASP A 41 -10.81 0.33 -3.43
CA ASP A 41 -9.36 0.31 -3.18
C ASP A 41 -9.00 1.10 -1.92
N TYR A 42 -8.04 0.58 -1.14
CA TYR A 42 -7.55 1.33 0.00
C TYR A 42 -6.59 2.47 -0.40
N SER A 43 -6.99 3.70 -0.11
CA SER A 43 -6.19 4.89 -0.39
C SER A 43 -4.93 4.95 0.49
N GLN A 44 -3.77 4.67 -0.12
CA GLN A 44 -2.44 4.83 0.49
C GLN A 44 -2.22 3.96 1.75
N ILE A 45 -2.77 2.75 1.78
CA ILE A 45 -2.73 1.86 2.96
C ILE A 45 -1.32 1.65 3.52
N GLU A 46 -0.32 1.46 2.66
CA GLU A 46 1.05 1.20 3.10
C GLU A 46 1.65 2.38 3.88
N LEU A 47 1.39 3.61 3.44
CA LEU A 47 1.83 4.81 4.16
C LEU A 47 1.06 5.02 5.47
N ARG A 48 -0.24 4.71 5.50
CA ARG A 48 -1.05 4.77 6.73
C ARG A 48 -0.55 3.76 7.77
N ILE A 49 -0.19 2.56 7.33
CA ILE A 49 0.43 1.54 8.19
C ILE A 49 1.80 2.00 8.68
N MET A 50 2.64 2.57 7.81
CA MET A 50 3.93 3.14 8.24
C MET A 50 3.74 4.23 9.31
N ALA A 51 2.80 5.15 9.11
CA ALA A 51 2.48 6.18 10.09
C ALA A 51 2.05 5.58 11.45
N HIS A 52 1.23 4.52 11.41
CA HIS A 52 0.80 3.81 12.61
C HIS A 52 1.97 3.13 13.34
N LEU A 53 2.77 2.35 12.62
CA LEU A 53 3.90 1.58 13.15
C LEU A 53 5.01 2.47 13.70
N SER A 54 5.39 3.50 12.94
CA SER A 54 6.44 4.44 13.34
C SER A 54 6.00 5.41 14.43
N GLY A 55 4.70 5.72 14.49
CA GLY A 55 4.19 6.82 15.31
C GLY A 55 4.84 8.16 14.97
N ASP A 56 5.31 8.33 13.73
CA ASP A 56 6.00 9.53 13.29
C ASP A 56 5.04 10.73 13.27
N ALA A 57 5.35 11.76 14.06
CA ALA A 57 4.45 12.90 14.23
C ALA A 57 4.21 13.67 12.93
N ALA A 58 5.23 13.82 12.07
CA ALA A 58 5.11 14.53 10.81
C ALA A 58 4.25 13.75 9.82
N LEU A 59 4.41 12.43 9.76
CA LEU A 59 3.60 11.57 8.89
C LEU A 59 2.15 11.46 9.38
N LEU A 60 1.93 11.36 10.69
CA LEU A 60 0.59 11.38 11.29
C LEU A 60 -0.13 12.70 10.99
N LEU A 61 0.54 13.84 11.18
CA LEU A 61 -0.01 15.16 10.88
C LEU A 61 -0.33 15.31 9.39
N ALA A 62 0.54 14.85 8.50
CA ALA A 62 0.30 14.92 7.07
C ALA A 62 -1.00 14.19 6.66
N PHE A 63 -1.30 13.04 7.27
CA PHE A 63 -2.55 12.35 7.02
C PHE A 63 -3.78 13.04 7.64
N HIS A 64 -3.64 13.60 8.84
CA HIS A 64 -4.70 14.36 9.50
C HIS A 64 -5.12 15.58 8.68
N ASP A 65 -4.15 16.30 8.12
CA ASP A 65 -4.37 17.53 7.36
C ASP A 65 -4.67 17.27 5.87
N GLY A 66 -4.83 16.00 5.47
CA GLY A 66 -5.10 15.63 4.07
C GLY A 66 -3.95 15.97 3.10
N MET A 67 -2.73 16.11 3.61
CA MET A 67 -1.57 16.46 2.81
C MET A 67 -1.13 15.30 1.93
N ASP A 68 -0.75 15.62 0.69
CA ASP A 68 -0.13 14.66 -0.21
C ASP A 68 1.37 14.54 0.09
N VAL A 69 1.74 13.53 0.89
CA VAL A 69 3.14 13.26 1.28
C VAL A 69 4.04 13.12 0.06
N HIS A 70 3.56 12.55 -1.05
CA HIS A 70 4.35 12.41 -2.26
C HIS A 70 4.60 13.75 -2.95
N ARG A 71 3.61 14.66 -2.98
CA ARG A 71 3.81 16.02 -3.49
C ARG A 71 4.72 16.84 -2.59
N ALA A 72 4.61 16.68 -1.27
CA ALA A 72 5.52 17.33 -0.32
C ALA A 72 6.97 16.88 -0.56
N THR A 73 7.20 15.58 -0.69
CA THR A 73 8.52 15.03 -1.07
C THR A 73 8.97 15.53 -2.45
N ALA A 74 8.10 15.54 -3.46
CA ALA A 74 8.45 16.03 -4.79
C ALA A 74 8.84 17.52 -4.78
N SER A 75 8.13 18.33 -3.99
CA SER A 75 8.43 19.75 -3.82
C SER A 75 9.86 19.96 -3.32
N GLU A 76 10.29 19.16 -2.35
CA GLU A 76 11.67 19.19 -1.84
C GLU A 76 12.69 18.65 -2.84
N VAL A 77 12.41 17.50 -3.48
CA VAL A 77 13.32 16.86 -4.45
C VAL A 77 13.59 17.75 -5.65
N PHE A 78 12.54 18.38 -6.19
CA PHE A 78 12.61 19.15 -7.42
C PHE A 78 12.77 20.67 -7.17
N GLY A 79 12.75 21.10 -5.90
CA GLY A 79 12.90 22.52 -5.53
C GLY A 79 11.76 23.41 -6.06
N VAL A 80 10.55 22.88 -6.19
CA VAL A 80 9.37 23.61 -6.70
C VAL A 80 8.28 23.70 -5.63
N PRO A 81 7.43 24.74 -5.61
CA PRO A 81 6.28 24.78 -4.70
C PRO A 81 5.36 23.56 -4.87
N THR A 82 4.73 23.11 -3.78
CA THR A 82 3.81 21.94 -3.81
C THR A 82 2.68 22.08 -4.82
N SER A 83 2.23 23.30 -5.10
CA SER A 83 1.24 23.62 -6.14
C SER A 83 1.78 23.42 -7.56
N ALA A 84 3.08 23.62 -7.79
CA ALA A 84 3.75 23.48 -9.07
C ALA A 84 4.26 22.05 -9.35
N VAL A 85 4.14 21.13 -8.39
CA VAL A 85 4.54 19.72 -8.58
C VAL A 85 3.69 19.07 -9.68
N THR A 86 4.35 18.56 -10.71
CA THR A 86 3.68 17.83 -11.79
C THR A 86 3.31 16.41 -11.37
N SER A 87 2.38 15.77 -12.08
CA SER A 87 2.01 14.37 -11.83
C SER A 87 3.19 13.41 -12.00
N GLU A 88 4.09 13.70 -12.95
CA GLU A 88 5.35 12.97 -13.16
C GLU A 88 6.30 13.11 -11.95
N GLN A 89 6.52 14.32 -11.46
CA GLN A 89 7.35 14.58 -10.28
C GLN A 89 6.79 13.91 -9.03
N ARG A 90 5.47 13.99 -8.82
CA ARG A 90 4.78 13.29 -7.73
C ARG A 90 4.97 11.77 -7.84
N ARG A 91 4.81 11.20 -9.04
CA ARG A 91 4.98 9.76 -9.30
C ARG A 91 6.40 9.31 -8.95
N TYR A 92 7.38 10.13 -9.29
CA TYR A 92 8.77 9.86 -8.97
C TYR A 92 9.04 9.89 -7.45
N ALA A 93 8.54 10.90 -6.76
CA ALA A 93 8.61 10.99 -5.31
C ALA A 93 7.89 9.84 -4.60
N LYS A 94 6.80 9.31 -5.18
CA LYS A 94 6.15 8.08 -4.71
C LYS A 94 7.09 6.88 -4.73
N THR A 95 7.83 6.67 -5.81
CA THR A 95 8.85 5.61 -5.90
C THR A 95 9.95 5.79 -4.86
N ILE A 96 10.41 7.03 -4.65
CA ILE A 96 11.42 7.35 -3.63
C ILE A 96 10.90 7.04 -2.23
N ASN A 97 9.73 7.56 -1.85
CA ASN A 97 9.15 7.36 -0.52
C ASN A 97 9.02 5.87 -0.20
N PHE A 98 8.46 5.08 -1.12
CA PHE A 98 8.40 3.64 -0.92
C PHE A 98 9.77 2.98 -0.89
N GLY A 99 10.69 3.40 -1.74
CA GLY A 99 12.07 2.94 -1.67
C GLY A 99 12.66 3.12 -0.27
N LEU A 100 12.59 4.34 0.27
CA LEU A 100 13.15 4.67 1.58
C LEU A 100 12.46 3.93 2.72
N ILE A 101 11.13 3.91 2.71
CA ILE A 101 10.31 3.15 3.67
C ILE A 101 10.63 1.65 3.63
N TYR A 102 10.98 1.12 2.46
CA TYR A 102 11.37 -0.29 2.28
C TYR A 102 12.88 -0.56 2.38
N GLY A 103 13.64 0.39 2.92
CA GLY A 103 15.07 0.20 3.20
C GLY A 103 15.95 0.22 1.94
N MET A 104 15.58 1.00 0.93
CA MET A 104 16.46 1.32 -0.20
C MET A 104 17.75 1.99 0.30
N SER A 105 18.88 1.53 -0.20
CA SER A 105 20.19 2.11 0.12
C SER A 105 20.44 3.42 -0.61
N SER A 106 21.42 4.21 -0.15
CA SER A 106 21.87 5.41 -0.87
C SER A 106 22.29 5.10 -2.31
N TYR A 107 22.94 3.97 -2.55
CA TYR A 107 23.29 3.51 -3.90
C TYR A 107 22.05 3.22 -4.77
N GLY A 108 21.03 2.57 -4.19
CA GLY A 108 19.77 2.31 -4.87
C GLY A 108 19.05 3.60 -5.23
N LEU A 109 19.00 4.55 -4.28
CA LEU A 109 18.42 5.85 -4.50
C LEU A 109 19.20 6.65 -5.56
N ALA A 110 20.53 6.72 -5.46
CA ALA A 110 21.40 7.39 -6.42
C ALA A 110 21.15 6.89 -7.85
N LYS A 111 21.03 5.57 -8.03
CA LYS A 111 20.71 4.96 -9.33
C LYS A 111 19.32 5.34 -9.83
N SER A 112 18.31 5.33 -8.96
CA SER A 112 16.95 5.78 -9.32
C SER A 112 16.89 7.27 -9.63
N LEU A 113 17.74 8.06 -8.96
CA LEU A 113 17.83 9.51 -9.05
C LEU A 113 18.72 10.02 -10.19
N GLY A 114 19.63 9.20 -10.69
CA GLY A 114 20.69 9.68 -11.60
C GLY A 114 21.63 10.69 -10.95
N ILE A 115 21.78 10.65 -9.61
CA ILE A 115 22.64 11.55 -8.84
C ILE A 115 23.82 10.79 -8.24
N ASP A 116 24.82 11.51 -7.72
CA ASP A 116 25.93 10.89 -7.01
C ASP A 116 25.50 10.32 -5.63
N ASN A 117 26.27 9.35 -5.13
CA ASN A 117 25.93 8.67 -3.89
C ASN A 117 26.00 9.58 -2.65
N THR A 118 26.79 10.65 -2.68
CA THR A 118 26.87 11.61 -1.57
C THR A 118 25.61 12.45 -1.50
N ALA A 119 25.12 12.96 -2.64
CA ALA A 119 23.84 13.66 -2.73
C ALA A 119 22.68 12.76 -2.28
N ALA A 120 22.66 11.49 -2.72
CA ALA A 120 21.65 10.53 -2.28
C ALA A 120 21.70 10.27 -0.76
N LYS A 121 22.90 10.15 -0.18
CA LYS A 121 23.06 10.00 1.28
C LYS A 121 22.52 11.21 2.04
N ASN A 122 22.90 12.42 1.62
CA ASN A 122 22.42 13.66 2.24
C ASN A 122 20.89 13.80 2.13
N TYR A 123 20.32 13.35 1.01
CA TYR A 123 18.87 13.33 0.83
C TYR A 123 18.19 12.37 1.82
N ILE A 124 18.72 11.15 1.96
CA ILE A 124 18.22 10.15 2.92
C ILE A 124 18.30 10.68 4.35
N GLU A 125 19.40 11.35 4.72
CA GLU A 125 19.56 11.96 6.04
C GLU A 125 18.48 13.01 6.29
N ARG A 126 18.31 13.98 5.38
CA ARG A 126 17.25 15.01 5.50
C ARG A 126 15.84 14.42 5.58
N TYR A 127 15.57 13.38 4.77
CA TYR A 127 14.29 12.68 4.80
C TYR A 127 14.02 12.09 6.18
N PHE A 128 15.02 11.42 6.77
CA PHE A 128 14.86 10.82 8.10
C PHE A 128 14.98 11.81 9.25
N ASP A 129 15.58 12.98 9.06
CA ASP A 129 15.50 14.08 10.03
C ASP A 129 14.06 14.60 10.11
N ARG A 130 13.37 14.71 8.96
CA ARG A 130 11.94 15.08 8.89
C ARG A 130 11.02 13.98 9.43
N PHE A 131 11.32 12.72 9.11
CA PHE A 131 10.53 11.55 9.50
C PHE A 131 11.29 10.67 10.50
N ALA A 132 11.73 11.27 11.61
CA ALA A 132 12.58 10.62 12.61
C ALA A 132 11.95 9.37 13.24
N GLY A 133 10.62 9.34 13.38
CA GLY A 133 9.89 8.18 13.87
C GLY A 133 10.00 6.98 12.92
N VAL A 134 10.03 7.23 11.60
CA VAL A 134 10.22 6.18 10.59
C VAL A 134 11.60 5.58 10.72
N LYS A 135 12.65 6.40 10.85
CA LYS A 135 14.02 5.91 11.04
C LYS A 135 14.15 5.07 12.30
N ARG A 136 13.62 5.57 13.42
CA ARG A 136 13.61 4.84 14.70
C ARG A 136 12.93 3.49 14.56
N TYR A 137 11.74 3.44 13.96
CA TYR A 137 11.03 2.19 13.70
C TYR A 137 11.86 1.20 12.87
N MET A 138 12.55 1.67 11.82
CA MET A 138 13.40 0.80 11.01
C MET A 138 14.59 0.25 11.80
N ASP A 139 15.25 1.09 12.59
CA ASP A 139 16.38 0.69 13.44
C ASP A 139 15.96 -0.33 14.50
N GLU A 140 14.86 -0.06 15.21
CA GLU A 140 14.29 -0.95 16.24
C GLU A 140 13.80 -2.28 15.65
N THR A 141 13.14 -2.24 14.50
CA THR A 141 12.66 -3.46 13.83
C THR A 141 13.81 -4.36 13.41
N ARG A 142 14.90 -3.80 12.87
CA ARG A 142 16.12 -4.56 12.54
C ARG A 142 16.75 -5.17 13.79
N ALA A 143 16.87 -4.40 14.86
CA ALA A 143 17.43 -4.89 16.13
C ALA A 143 16.58 -6.03 16.72
N SER A 144 15.26 -5.85 16.78
CA SER A 144 14.31 -6.86 17.24
C SER A 144 14.35 -8.12 16.37
N ALA A 145 14.41 -7.98 15.04
CA ALA A 145 14.51 -9.11 14.12
C ALA A 145 15.78 -9.94 14.34
N LYS A 146 16.93 -9.29 14.60
CA LYS A 146 18.19 -9.98 14.93
C LYS A 146 18.13 -10.74 16.25
N ALA A 147 17.46 -10.16 17.25
CA ALA A 147 17.31 -10.75 18.57
C ALA A 147 16.31 -11.92 18.59
N LYS A 148 15.17 -11.78 17.92
CA LYS A 148 14.06 -12.75 17.96
C LYS A 148 14.07 -13.76 16.81
N GLY A 149 14.72 -13.45 15.70
CA GLY A 149 14.70 -14.26 14.47
C GLY A 149 13.43 -14.13 13.63
N TYR A 150 12.50 -13.24 13.98
CA TYR A 150 11.26 -12.98 13.24
C TYR A 150 10.77 -11.54 13.44
N VAL A 151 9.82 -11.14 12.58
CA VAL A 151 9.03 -9.90 12.70
C VAL A 151 7.53 -10.21 12.66
N GLU A 152 6.70 -9.30 13.17
CA GLU A 152 5.25 -9.49 13.29
C GLU A 152 4.47 -8.36 12.61
N THR A 153 3.28 -8.67 12.10
CA THR A 153 2.29 -7.65 11.68
C THR A 153 1.59 -7.07 12.90
N VAL A 154 0.80 -6.01 12.70
CA VAL A 154 -0.05 -5.41 13.76
C VAL A 154 -0.99 -6.46 14.38
N PHE A 155 -1.37 -7.50 13.64
CA PHE A 155 -2.29 -8.54 14.07
C PHE A 155 -1.58 -9.84 14.50
N GLY A 156 -0.26 -9.81 14.67
CA GLY A 156 0.52 -10.94 15.22
C GLY A 156 0.94 -12.01 14.21
N ARG A 157 0.73 -11.82 12.90
CA ARG A 157 1.27 -12.73 11.88
C ARG A 157 2.79 -12.61 11.86
N ARG A 158 3.49 -13.74 11.94
CA ARG A 158 4.97 -13.78 11.96
C ARG A 158 5.58 -14.05 10.59
N LEU A 159 6.72 -13.42 10.32
CA LEU A 159 7.67 -13.84 9.30
C LEU A 159 9.02 -14.16 9.97
N TYR A 160 9.44 -15.42 9.89
CA TYR A 160 10.77 -15.86 10.34
C TYR A 160 11.84 -15.49 9.31
N LEU A 161 12.99 -15.03 9.80
CA LEU A 161 14.09 -14.48 9.00
C LEU A 161 15.37 -15.27 9.28
N PRO A 162 15.53 -16.48 8.72
CA PRO A 162 16.68 -17.36 9.03
C PRO A 162 18.03 -16.72 8.69
N GLU A 163 18.06 -15.85 7.67
CA GLU A 163 19.28 -15.17 7.21
C GLU A 163 19.55 -13.84 7.94
N ILE A 164 18.78 -13.47 8.96
CA ILE A 164 18.91 -12.15 9.65
C ILE A 164 20.26 -11.95 10.34
N ASN A 165 20.88 -13.05 10.75
CA ASN A 165 22.23 -13.08 11.36
C ASN A 165 23.26 -13.75 10.44
N SER A 166 22.97 -13.87 9.14
CA SER A 166 23.86 -14.52 8.17
C SER A 166 25.24 -13.84 8.14
N PRO A 167 26.35 -14.59 8.13
CA PRO A 167 27.67 -14.02 7.90
C PRO A 167 27.82 -13.50 6.46
N ASN A 168 26.97 -13.96 5.54
CA ASN A 168 26.93 -13.48 4.17
C ASN A 168 26.22 -12.12 4.10
N GLY A 169 26.99 -11.06 3.81
CA GLY A 169 26.50 -9.68 3.74
C GLY A 169 25.26 -9.51 2.86
N PRO A 170 25.29 -9.91 1.58
CA PRO A 170 24.12 -9.84 0.69
C PRO A 170 22.86 -10.55 1.22
N ARG A 171 22.99 -11.76 1.79
CA ARG A 171 21.85 -12.49 2.36
C ARG A 171 21.30 -11.78 3.59
N ARG A 172 22.17 -11.33 4.48
CA ARG A 172 21.81 -10.54 5.67
C ARG A 172 21.07 -9.25 5.29
N SER A 173 21.60 -8.48 4.33
CA SER A 173 20.95 -7.27 3.84
C SER A 173 19.60 -7.54 3.16
N GLY A 174 19.43 -8.72 2.54
CA GLY A 174 18.12 -9.19 2.08
C GLY A 174 17.14 -9.42 3.21
N ALA A 175 17.57 -10.11 4.28
CA ALA A 175 16.75 -10.38 5.46
C ALA A 175 16.40 -9.11 6.24
N GLU A 176 17.33 -8.15 6.36
CA GLU A 176 17.07 -6.85 7.01
C GLU A 176 16.02 -6.03 6.25
N ARG A 177 16.05 -6.04 4.91
CA ARG A 177 14.98 -5.41 4.10
C ARG A 177 13.65 -6.13 4.30
N ALA A 178 13.65 -7.46 4.30
CA ALA A 178 12.44 -8.24 4.58
C ALA A 178 11.87 -7.95 5.99
N ALA A 179 12.73 -7.72 6.99
CA ALA A 179 12.34 -7.36 8.35
C ALA A 179 11.54 -6.05 8.40
N ILE A 180 11.92 -5.05 7.61
CA ILE A 180 11.20 -3.78 7.52
C ILE A 180 9.90 -3.92 6.73
N ASN A 181 9.95 -4.65 5.61
CA ASN A 181 8.86 -4.69 4.65
C ASN A 181 7.69 -5.59 5.11
N ALA A 182 8.00 -6.70 5.78
CA ALA A 182 7.01 -7.71 6.12
C ALA A 182 5.93 -7.23 7.12
N PRO A 183 6.24 -6.48 8.19
CA PRO A 183 5.21 -5.91 9.06
C PRO A 183 4.22 -5.04 8.29
N MET A 184 4.70 -4.19 7.37
CA MET A 184 3.83 -3.32 6.57
C MET A 184 2.96 -4.10 5.58
N GLN A 185 3.58 -4.89 4.70
CA GLN A 185 2.87 -5.63 3.67
C GLN A 185 1.96 -6.71 4.26
N GLY A 186 2.40 -7.36 5.35
CA GLY A 186 1.60 -8.34 6.05
C GLY A 186 0.42 -7.71 6.77
N THR A 187 0.58 -6.53 7.36
CA THR A 187 -0.56 -5.79 7.96
C THR A 187 -1.57 -5.39 6.88
N ALA A 188 -1.11 -4.94 5.71
CA ALA A 188 -2.02 -4.65 4.58
C ALA A 188 -2.77 -5.93 4.13
N ALA A 189 -2.08 -7.07 4.07
CA ALA A 189 -2.70 -8.35 3.75
C ALA A 189 -3.73 -8.78 4.80
N ASP A 190 -3.46 -8.55 6.08
CA ASP A 190 -4.37 -8.85 7.17
C ASP A 190 -5.62 -7.96 7.10
N LEU A 191 -5.44 -6.66 6.86
CA LEU A 191 -6.55 -5.70 6.69
C LEU A 191 -7.46 -6.07 5.52
N ILE A 192 -6.91 -6.41 4.36
CA ILE A 192 -7.69 -6.86 3.21
C ILE A 192 -8.54 -8.09 3.56
N LYS A 193 -7.96 -9.08 4.25
CA LYS A 193 -8.70 -10.29 4.63
C LYS A 193 -9.80 -10.01 5.66
N LEU A 194 -9.54 -9.11 6.62
CA LEU A 194 -10.57 -8.66 7.55
C LEU A 194 -11.70 -7.94 6.81
N SER A 195 -11.38 -7.09 5.83
CA SER A 195 -12.37 -6.43 4.96
C SER A 195 -13.17 -7.41 4.14
N MET A 196 -12.53 -8.40 3.53
CA MET A 196 -13.23 -9.45 2.78
C MET A 196 -14.28 -10.15 3.65
N ASN A 197 -13.89 -10.54 4.88
CA ASN A 197 -14.80 -11.17 5.83
C ASN A 197 -15.92 -10.22 6.30
N ALA A 198 -15.61 -8.96 6.59
CA ALA A 198 -16.58 -7.97 7.03
C ALA A 198 -17.63 -7.69 5.94
N VAL A 199 -17.18 -7.50 4.70
CA VAL A 199 -18.05 -7.28 3.54
C VAL A 199 -18.93 -8.50 3.28
N GLN A 200 -18.34 -9.71 3.23
CA GLN A 200 -19.11 -10.93 2.94
C GLN A 200 -20.22 -11.16 3.99
N ARG A 201 -19.92 -10.94 5.28
CA ARG A 201 -20.92 -11.07 6.35
C ARG A 201 -22.12 -10.14 6.15
N VAL A 202 -21.89 -8.90 5.71
CA VAL A 202 -22.98 -7.94 5.47
C VAL A 202 -23.77 -8.30 4.22
N LEU A 203 -23.11 -8.71 3.14
CA LEU A 203 -23.77 -9.20 1.93
C LEU A 203 -24.72 -10.37 2.26
N ASP A 204 -24.24 -11.35 3.03
CA ASP A 204 -25.03 -12.52 3.44
C ASP A 204 -26.19 -12.13 4.37
N ALA A 205 -25.93 -11.29 5.38
CA ALA A 205 -26.92 -10.90 6.38
C ALA A 205 -28.06 -10.05 5.79
N GLU A 206 -27.76 -9.20 4.81
CA GLU A 206 -28.75 -8.36 4.12
C GLU A 206 -29.36 -9.05 2.89
N GLY A 207 -28.90 -10.26 2.52
CA GLY A 207 -29.37 -10.98 1.34
C GLY A 207 -29.10 -10.24 0.02
N ARG A 208 -27.98 -9.50 -0.05
CA ARG A 208 -27.61 -8.70 -1.22
C ARG A 208 -27.24 -9.59 -2.40
N LYS A 209 -27.55 -9.11 -3.60
CA LYS A 209 -27.19 -9.78 -4.86
C LYS A 209 -25.79 -9.42 -5.35
N THR A 210 -25.20 -8.33 -4.84
CA THR A 210 -23.81 -7.94 -5.06
C THR A 210 -22.85 -9.10 -4.75
N LYS A 211 -21.87 -9.33 -5.63
CA LYS A 211 -20.87 -10.39 -5.49
C LYS A 211 -19.46 -9.80 -5.44
N MET A 212 -18.66 -10.24 -4.48
CA MET A 212 -17.21 -10.01 -4.52
C MET A 212 -16.57 -11.01 -5.48
N ILE A 213 -16.01 -10.52 -6.59
CA ILE A 213 -15.55 -11.35 -7.71
C ILE A 213 -14.02 -11.42 -7.80
N MET A 214 -13.29 -10.40 -7.34
CA MET A 214 -11.83 -10.39 -7.36
C MET A 214 -11.23 -9.69 -6.15
N GLN A 215 -10.00 -10.08 -5.82
CA GLN A 215 -9.11 -9.36 -4.91
C GLN A 215 -7.78 -9.18 -5.63
N VAL A 216 -7.35 -7.93 -5.84
CA VAL A 216 -6.09 -7.62 -6.53
C VAL A 216 -5.38 -6.48 -5.80
N HIS A 217 -4.10 -6.65 -5.45
CA HIS A 217 -3.36 -5.67 -4.64
C HIS A 217 -4.07 -5.28 -3.33
N ASP A 218 -4.53 -4.04 -3.22
CA ASP A 218 -5.23 -3.46 -2.06
C ASP A 218 -6.72 -3.18 -2.39
N GLU A 219 -7.21 -3.79 -3.48
CA GLU A 219 -8.54 -3.59 -4.06
C GLU A 219 -9.43 -4.84 -3.92
N LEU A 220 -10.71 -4.61 -3.66
CA LEU A 220 -11.80 -5.58 -3.79
C LEU A 220 -12.70 -5.17 -4.96
N VAL A 221 -12.96 -6.12 -5.88
CA VAL A 221 -13.80 -5.89 -7.06
C VAL A 221 -15.11 -6.65 -6.92
N PHE A 222 -16.19 -5.99 -7.33
CA PHE A 222 -17.55 -6.47 -7.20
C PHE A 222 -18.27 -6.46 -8.54
N GLU A 223 -19.15 -7.44 -8.74
CA GLU A 223 -20.28 -7.34 -9.66
C GLU A 223 -21.49 -6.90 -8.83
N VAL A 224 -22.12 -5.78 -9.20
CA VAL A 224 -23.19 -5.14 -8.43
C VAL A 224 -24.40 -4.88 -9.32
N PRO A 225 -25.60 -5.35 -8.95
CA PRO A 225 -26.84 -4.94 -9.62
C PRO A 225 -27.03 -3.42 -9.60
N GLU A 226 -27.57 -2.85 -10.66
CA GLU A 226 -27.74 -1.39 -10.78
C GLU A 226 -28.52 -0.78 -9.62
N ASP A 227 -29.50 -1.51 -9.05
CA ASP A 227 -30.32 -1.08 -7.92
C ASP A 227 -29.60 -1.17 -6.55
N GLU A 228 -28.43 -1.82 -6.47
CA GLU A 228 -27.61 -1.93 -5.25
C GLU A 228 -26.39 -0.98 -5.25
N VAL A 229 -26.14 -0.24 -6.33
CA VAL A 229 -24.94 0.62 -6.48
C VAL A 229 -24.82 1.66 -5.37
N ASP A 230 -25.91 2.36 -5.02
CA ASP A 230 -25.87 3.41 -3.99
C ASP A 230 -25.63 2.84 -2.59
N TRP A 231 -26.11 1.62 -2.33
CA TRP A 231 -25.80 0.89 -1.11
C TRP A 231 -24.30 0.53 -1.09
N LEU A 232 -23.78 -0.04 -2.18
CA LEU A 232 -22.38 -0.45 -2.29
C LEU A 232 -21.43 0.73 -2.04
N LYS A 233 -21.66 1.86 -2.74
CA LYS A 233 -20.86 3.09 -2.61
C LYS A 233 -20.81 3.64 -1.19
N ARG A 234 -21.86 3.41 -0.38
CA ARG A 234 -21.94 3.89 0.99
C ARG A 234 -21.35 2.89 1.99
N GLU A 235 -21.76 1.62 1.90
CA GLU A 235 -21.44 0.63 2.94
C GLU A 235 -20.06 0.00 2.75
N ILE A 236 -19.61 -0.29 1.52
CA ILE A 236 -18.32 -0.97 1.32
C ILE A 236 -17.14 -0.13 1.82
N PRO A 237 -17.00 1.17 1.49
CA PRO A 237 -15.92 1.99 2.04
C PRO A 237 -15.92 2.05 3.56
N LYS A 238 -17.10 2.15 4.16
CA LYS A 238 -17.29 2.20 5.62
C LYS A 238 -16.87 0.88 6.28
N LEU A 239 -17.25 -0.26 5.71
CA LEU A 239 -16.86 -1.58 6.21
C LEU A 239 -15.34 -1.78 6.09
N MET A 240 -14.76 -1.43 4.95
CA MET A 240 -13.31 -1.50 4.74
C MET A 240 -12.57 -0.60 5.72
N ALA A 241 -12.97 0.67 5.87
CA ALA A 241 -12.35 1.60 6.81
C ALA A 241 -12.52 1.18 8.29
N GLY A 242 -13.57 0.42 8.61
CA GLY A 242 -13.94 0.05 9.97
C GLY A 242 -13.35 -1.26 10.50
N VAL A 243 -12.57 -2.02 9.70
CA VAL A 243 -12.08 -3.35 10.12
C VAL A 243 -10.98 -3.31 11.18
N ALA A 244 -10.34 -2.16 11.38
CA ALA A 244 -9.29 -1.98 12.36
C ALA A 244 -9.14 -0.51 12.76
N GLN A 245 -8.68 -0.28 14.00
CA GLN A 245 -8.33 1.05 14.48
C GLN A 245 -6.82 1.25 14.40
N LEU A 246 -6.38 2.05 13.43
CA LEU A 246 -5.01 2.52 13.32
C LEU A 246 -4.90 3.97 13.86
N LYS A 247 -3.66 4.46 14.02
CA LYS A 247 -3.42 5.86 14.44
C LYS A 247 -3.82 6.86 13.36
N VAL A 248 -3.80 6.42 12.10
CA VAL A 248 -4.33 7.12 10.95
C VAL A 248 -5.55 6.35 10.46
N PRO A 249 -6.72 7.00 10.26
CA PRO A 249 -7.91 6.30 9.80
C PRO A 249 -7.65 5.61 8.46
N LEU A 250 -8.19 4.42 8.29
CA LEU A 250 -8.22 3.77 6.98
C LEU A 250 -9.22 4.52 6.09
N LEU A 251 -8.93 4.57 4.79
CA LEU A 251 -9.81 5.15 3.78
C LEU A 251 -9.88 4.20 2.60
N ALA A 252 -11.08 3.95 2.11
CA ALA A 252 -11.31 3.23 0.88
C ALA A 252 -12.10 4.13 -0.08
N GLU A 253 -11.75 4.08 -1.36
CA GLU A 253 -12.43 4.79 -2.44
C GLU A 253 -13.15 3.79 -3.32
N VAL A 254 -14.34 4.16 -3.81
CA VAL A 254 -15.14 3.30 -4.70
C VAL A 254 -15.37 3.97 -6.03
N GLY A 255 -14.99 3.28 -7.10
CA GLY A 255 -15.36 3.60 -8.47
C GLY A 255 -16.31 2.55 -9.04
N VAL A 256 -17.15 2.95 -10.00
CA VAL A 256 -18.16 2.09 -10.64
C VAL A 256 -18.15 2.33 -12.13
N GLY A 257 -18.21 1.25 -12.92
CA GLY A 257 -18.21 1.33 -14.37
C GLY A 257 -18.74 0.05 -15.02
N VAL A 258 -18.87 0.09 -16.34
CA VAL A 258 -19.36 -1.04 -17.15
C VAL A 258 -18.33 -2.19 -17.24
N ASN A 259 -17.07 -1.92 -16.92
CA ASN A 259 -15.98 -2.88 -16.90
C ASN A 259 -14.94 -2.46 -15.84
N TRP A 260 -13.94 -3.32 -15.61
CA TRP A 260 -12.94 -3.08 -14.58
C TRP A 260 -12.07 -1.83 -14.82
N ASP A 261 -11.71 -1.50 -16.08
CA ASP A 261 -10.95 -0.24 -16.37
C ASP A 261 -11.75 1.01 -16.02
N LYS A 262 -13.08 0.99 -16.18
CA LYS A 262 -13.94 2.14 -15.85
C LYS A 262 -14.27 2.27 -14.37
N ALA A 263 -14.23 1.16 -13.64
CA ALA A 263 -14.46 1.14 -12.20
C ALA A 263 -13.20 1.51 -11.40
N HIS A 264 -12.01 1.25 -11.96
CA HIS A 264 -10.70 1.53 -11.38
C HIS A 264 -10.22 2.97 -11.68
#